data_AF-Q0HTU1-F1
#
_entry.id   AF-Q0HTU1-F1
#
_cell.length_a   1.000
_cell.length_b   1.000
_cell.length_c   1.000
_cell.angle_alpha   90.00
_cell.angle_beta   90.00
_cell.angle_gamma   90.00
#
_symmetry.space_group_name_H-M   'P 1'
#
loop_
_entity.id
_entity.type
_entity.pdbx_description
1 polymer ?
#
loop_
_entity_poly.entity_id
_entity_poly.type
_entity_poly.pdbx_seq_one_letter_code
_entity_poly.pdbx_strand_id
1 'polypeptide(L)'
;MHHQYLNEPMVLDVGQASTLTLTLPSNISDFIVLEAMGGPLLELIVVSETPQPQIAVRFQPILGLKLNAVVVDATSFTTSSLRHLGQGVRLYPRLGTAPKFCAQELRTGISIKVDVPDGVALSLQSASKFELVTLESDVRSLHEPKVLMMAKAILAREYDYNATAESLAVCLTEIEQVRLELQAFLRGEVGLCHASLAEEAVRLDPLLQQKRQWLFRTYTHMFERPNFSRAANDGLNIDKALRKLECFELLASPELLQMVERLMEDEA
;
A
#
# COMPACT_ATOMS: atom_id res chain seq x y z
N MET A 1 3.17 0.83 3.26
CA MET A 1 3.73 0.13 4.44
C MET A 1 3.13 0.72 5.71
N HIS A 2 1.94 0.29 6.13
CA HIS A 2 1.44 0.60 7.48
C HIS A 2 1.97 -0.47 8.42
N HIS A 3 3.08 -0.18 9.08
CA HIS A 3 3.59 -1.04 10.13
C HIS A 3 2.60 -0.98 11.31
N GLN A 4 1.93 -2.09 11.59
CA GLN A 4 1.09 -2.22 12.78
C GLN A 4 2.00 -2.29 14.00
N TYR A 5 2.17 -1.17 14.71
CA TYR A 5 2.99 -1.10 15.92
C TYR A 5 2.16 -1.49 17.14
N LEU A 6 1.92 -2.78 17.32
CA LEU A 6 1.45 -3.28 18.62
C LEU A 6 2.66 -3.65 19.47
N ASN A 7 2.59 -3.33 20.77
CA ASN A 7 3.59 -3.74 21.74
C ASN A 7 3.80 -5.27 21.78
N GLU A 8 4.89 -5.67 22.42
CA GLU A 8 5.10 -7.07 22.80
C GLU A 8 3.90 -7.60 23.60
N PRO A 9 3.52 -8.88 23.38
CA PRO A 9 2.37 -9.46 24.06
C PRO A 9 2.60 -9.51 25.56
N MET A 10 1.67 -8.93 26.31
CA MET A 10 1.57 -9.11 27.76
C MET A 10 0.44 -10.08 28.08
N VAL A 11 0.65 -10.97 29.06
CA VAL A 11 -0.38 -11.91 29.50
C VAL A 11 -1.07 -11.34 30.74
N LEU A 12 -2.39 -11.29 30.70
CA LEU A 12 -3.22 -10.87 31.83
C LEU A 12 -4.06 -12.05 32.32
N ASP A 13 -4.05 -12.25 33.64
CA ASP A 13 -4.95 -13.17 34.32
C ASP A 13 -6.35 -12.55 34.43
N VAL A 14 -7.34 -13.21 33.86
CA VAL A 14 -8.75 -12.76 33.87
C VAL A 14 -9.63 -13.74 34.62
N GLY A 15 -9.12 -14.35 35.69
CA GLY A 15 -9.83 -15.34 36.51
C GLY A 15 -11.11 -14.84 37.19
N GLN A 16 -11.39 -13.54 37.12
CA GLN A 16 -12.62 -12.92 37.58
C GLN A 16 -13.12 -11.93 36.52
N ALA A 17 -14.42 -11.61 36.58
CA ALA A 17 -14.96 -10.53 35.78
C ALA A 17 -14.14 -9.25 36.01
N SER A 18 -13.87 -8.51 34.94
CA SER A 18 -13.00 -7.33 35.01
C SER A 18 -13.30 -6.36 33.88
N THR A 19 -12.84 -5.12 34.05
CA THR A 19 -12.95 -4.08 33.02
C THR A 19 -11.55 -3.66 32.61
N LEU A 20 -11.25 -3.86 31.33
CA LEU A 20 -10.08 -3.31 30.66
C LEU A 20 -10.41 -1.88 30.21
N THR A 21 -9.63 -0.91 30.66
CA THR A 21 -9.76 0.48 30.24
C THR A 21 -8.57 0.86 29.38
N LEU A 22 -8.84 1.20 28.12
CA LEU A 22 -7.85 1.71 27.17
C LEU A 22 -7.93 3.23 27.14
N THR A 23 -6.81 3.91 27.36
CA THR A 23 -6.74 5.37 27.48
C THR A 23 -5.64 5.95 26.61
N LEU A 24 -5.87 7.13 26.05
CA LEU A 24 -4.81 7.95 25.46
C LEU A 24 -4.30 8.95 26.50
N PRO A 25 -3.00 8.92 26.85
CA PRO A 25 -2.41 9.91 27.74
C PRO A 25 -2.56 11.35 27.21
N SER A 26 -2.78 12.31 28.11
CA SER A 26 -3.07 13.71 27.75
C SER A 26 -1.91 14.45 27.06
N ASN A 27 -0.69 13.94 27.20
CA ASN A 27 0.52 14.48 26.59
C ASN A 27 0.75 14.02 25.14
N ILE A 28 -0.09 13.13 24.61
CA ILE A 28 0.02 12.66 23.22
C ILE A 28 -0.78 13.56 22.27
N SER A 29 -0.12 13.96 21.17
CA SER A 29 -0.70 14.78 20.11
C SER A 29 -1.73 14.02 19.28
N ASP A 30 -2.81 14.72 18.89
CA ASP A 30 -3.87 14.18 18.00
C ASP A 30 -3.33 13.72 16.64
N PHE A 31 -2.23 14.32 16.17
CA PHE A 31 -1.60 13.93 14.91
C PHE A 31 -1.04 12.49 14.95
N ILE A 32 -0.49 12.07 16.09
CA ILE A 32 0.04 10.71 16.26
C ILE A 32 -1.11 9.70 16.33
N VAL A 33 -2.22 10.11 16.94
CA VAL A 33 -3.44 9.31 17.06
C VAL A 33 -4.06 9.04 15.70
N LEU A 34 -4.09 10.05 14.81
CA LEU A 34 -4.57 9.92 13.44
C LEU A 34 -3.83 8.81 12.66
N GLU A 35 -2.51 8.78 12.76
CA GLU A 35 -1.69 7.74 12.13
C GLU A 35 -1.97 6.35 12.74
N ALA A 36 -2.11 6.27 14.07
CA ALA A 36 -2.40 5.01 14.76
C ALA A 36 -3.81 4.45 14.44
N MET A 37 -4.77 5.31 14.08
CA MET A 37 -6.13 4.92 13.72
C MET A 37 -6.25 4.21 12.35
N GLY A 38 -5.17 4.17 11.56
CA GLY A 38 -5.09 3.38 10.33
C GLY A 38 -5.01 1.86 10.56
N GLY A 39 -4.87 1.40 11.80
CA GLY A 39 -4.75 -0.01 12.16
C GLY A 39 -5.46 -0.38 13.48
N PRO A 40 -5.28 -1.62 13.97
CA PRO A 40 -5.84 -2.03 15.24
C PRO A 40 -5.16 -1.28 16.39
N LEU A 41 -5.97 -0.82 17.35
CA LEU A 41 -5.47 -0.13 18.54
C LEU A 41 -5.15 -1.08 19.69
N LEU A 42 -5.88 -2.20 19.73
CA LEU A 42 -5.79 -3.24 20.75
C LEU A 42 -6.10 -4.58 20.09
N GLU A 43 -5.39 -5.61 20.51
CA GLU A 43 -5.59 -7.02 20.16
C GLU A 43 -5.64 -7.82 21.46
N LEU A 44 -6.66 -8.66 21.59
CA LEU A 44 -6.89 -9.54 22.73
C LEU A 44 -7.02 -10.97 22.21
N ILE A 45 -6.21 -11.90 22.72
CA ILE A 45 -6.21 -13.31 22.31
C ILE A 45 -6.31 -14.18 23.55
N VAL A 46 -7.22 -15.15 23.56
CA VAL A 46 -7.31 -16.14 24.65
C VAL A 46 -6.15 -17.13 24.53
N VAL A 47 -5.33 -17.22 25.58
CA VAL A 47 -4.14 -18.10 25.60
C VAL A 47 -4.26 -19.24 26.61
N SER A 48 -5.16 -19.14 27.58
CA SER A 48 -5.51 -20.20 28.52
C SER A 48 -6.98 -20.04 28.94
N GLU A 49 -7.66 -21.15 29.22
CA GLU A 49 -9.07 -21.16 29.66
C GLU A 49 -9.24 -21.77 31.05
N THR A 50 -8.56 -22.88 31.34
CA THR A 50 -8.66 -23.60 32.63
C THR A 50 -7.28 -24.08 33.10
N PRO A 51 -7.01 -24.08 34.42
CA PRO A 51 -7.84 -23.60 35.54
C PRO A 51 -7.83 -22.09 35.74
N GLN A 52 -6.94 -21.37 35.06
CA GLN A 52 -6.81 -19.91 35.12
C GLN A 52 -6.93 -19.33 33.70
N PRO A 53 -8.03 -18.63 33.39
CA PRO A 53 -8.20 -18.02 32.08
C PRO A 53 -7.23 -16.85 31.93
N GLN A 54 -6.53 -16.82 30.80
CA GLN A 54 -5.53 -15.80 30.49
C GLN A 54 -5.75 -15.27 29.10
N ILE A 55 -5.52 -13.97 28.95
CA ILE A 55 -5.54 -13.29 27.66
C ILE A 55 -4.16 -12.67 27.38
N ALA A 56 -3.64 -12.93 26.19
CA ALA A 56 -2.55 -12.14 25.64
C ALA A 56 -3.12 -10.83 25.09
N VAL A 57 -2.51 -9.73 25.48
CA VAL A 57 -2.93 -8.38 25.14
C VAL A 57 -1.80 -7.66 24.44
N ARG A 58 -2.12 -7.01 23.33
CA ARG A 58 -1.21 -6.15 22.58
C ARG A 58 -1.94 -4.86 22.23
N PHE A 59 -1.29 -3.72 22.38
CA PHE A 59 -1.88 -2.42 22.04
C PHE A 59 -0.82 -1.47 21.52
N GLN A 60 -1.26 -0.37 20.91
CA GLN A 60 -0.36 0.66 20.38
C GLN A 60 0.46 1.30 21.51
N PRO A 61 1.80 1.46 21.37
CA PRO A 61 2.68 1.98 22.43
C PRO A 61 2.28 3.34 23.02
N ILE A 62 1.52 4.13 22.26
CA ILE A 62 1.02 5.45 22.67
C ILE A 62 -0.17 5.38 23.63
N LEU A 63 -0.76 4.21 23.84
CA LEU A 63 -1.94 4.01 24.68
C LEU A 63 -1.54 3.46 26.05
N GLY A 64 -2.34 3.79 27.06
CA GLY A 64 -2.28 3.19 28.39
C GLY A 64 -3.41 2.18 28.56
N LEU A 65 -3.06 1.00 29.06
CA LEU A 65 -4.03 -0.04 29.43
C LEU A 65 -4.07 -0.21 30.95
N LYS A 66 -5.27 -0.27 31.52
CA LYS A 66 -5.48 -0.60 32.93
C LYS A 66 -6.51 -1.72 33.06
N LEU A 67 -6.18 -2.71 33.89
CA LEU A 67 -7.12 -3.75 34.30
C LEU A 67 -7.71 -3.38 35.65
N ASN A 68 -9.02 -3.20 35.71
CA ASN A 68 -9.74 -2.88 36.94
C ASN A 68 -10.58 -4.09 37.35
N ALA A 69 -10.44 -4.54 38.60
CA ALA A 69 -11.37 -5.49 39.21
C ALA A 69 -12.76 -4.82 39.30
N VAL A 70 -13.84 -5.58 39.05
CA VAL A 70 -15.19 -5.01 38.86
C VAL A 70 -15.58 -3.99 39.94
N VAL A 71 -15.72 -2.74 39.52
CA VAL A 71 -16.73 -1.82 40.04
C VAL A 71 -17.29 -1.09 38.84
N VAL A 72 -18.45 -1.50 38.31
CA VAL A 72 -19.23 -0.62 37.43
C VAL A 72 -20.73 -0.86 37.60
N ASP A 73 -21.35 0.06 38.34
CA ASP A 73 -22.69 0.57 38.07
C ASP A 73 -22.68 1.47 36.81
N ALA A 74 -23.80 1.49 36.09
CA ALA A 74 -24.28 2.50 35.12
C ALA A 74 -23.78 2.53 33.65
N THR A 75 -22.78 1.77 33.20
CA THR A 75 -22.47 1.71 31.75
C THR A 75 -23.11 0.48 31.09
N SER A 76 -23.97 0.71 30.11
CA SER A 76 -24.46 -0.38 29.26
C SER A 76 -23.33 -0.87 28.35
N PHE A 77 -23.28 -2.19 28.11
CA PHE A 77 -22.34 -2.83 27.19
C PHE A 77 -23.08 -3.42 25.99
N THR A 78 -22.37 -3.58 24.88
CA THR A 78 -22.88 -4.27 23.69
C THR A 78 -23.02 -5.77 23.93
N THR A 79 -23.63 -6.48 22.98
CA THR A 79 -23.66 -7.95 22.98
C THR A 79 -22.26 -8.51 23.17
N SER A 80 -22.12 -9.44 24.11
CA SER A 80 -20.85 -10.07 24.42
C SER A 80 -20.48 -11.09 23.35
N SER A 81 -19.20 -11.11 23.01
CA SER A 81 -18.61 -12.07 22.10
C SER A 81 -17.82 -13.11 22.91
N LEU A 82 -18.29 -14.36 22.93
CA LEU A 82 -17.56 -15.48 23.53
C LEU A 82 -16.34 -15.86 22.68
N ARG A 83 -15.19 -16.07 23.32
CA ARG A 83 -13.93 -16.46 22.69
C ARG A 83 -13.31 -17.65 23.41
N HIS A 84 -12.72 -18.53 22.59
CA HIS A 84 -12.00 -19.70 23.05
C HIS A 84 -10.49 -19.63 22.77
N LEU A 85 -9.74 -20.61 23.26
CA LEU A 85 -8.29 -20.73 23.05
C LEU A 85 -7.87 -20.45 21.60
N GLY A 86 -6.92 -19.52 21.43
CA GLY A 86 -6.40 -19.09 20.12
C GLY A 86 -7.32 -18.13 19.36
N GLN A 87 -8.54 -17.90 19.82
CA GLN A 87 -9.45 -16.89 19.27
C GLN A 87 -9.24 -15.55 19.98
N GLY A 88 -9.65 -14.48 19.30
CA GLY A 88 -9.43 -13.14 19.81
C GLY A 88 -10.25 -12.09 19.09
N VAL A 89 -10.04 -10.84 19.51
CA VAL A 89 -10.67 -9.66 18.93
C VAL A 89 -9.64 -8.55 18.77
N ARG A 90 -9.90 -7.66 17.81
CA ARG A 90 -9.18 -6.41 17.62
C ARG A 90 -10.12 -5.23 17.75
N LEU A 91 -9.61 -4.16 18.34
CA LEU A 91 -10.31 -2.89 18.48
C LEU A 91 -9.93 -1.96 17.33
N TYR A 92 -10.94 -1.52 16.58
CA TYR A 92 -10.79 -0.55 15.50
C TYR A 92 -11.68 0.68 15.74
N PRO A 93 -11.31 1.85 15.21
CA PRO A 93 -12.27 2.94 15.04
C PRO A 93 -13.41 2.48 14.13
N ARG A 94 -14.65 2.81 14.51
CA ARG A 94 -15.82 2.49 13.68
C ARG A 94 -15.80 3.33 12.41
N LEU A 95 -16.05 2.67 11.27
CA LEU A 95 -16.13 3.32 9.96
C LEU A 95 -17.12 4.50 9.98
N GLY A 96 -16.71 5.61 9.35
CA GLY A 96 -17.51 6.84 9.29
C GLY A 96 -17.41 7.74 10.52
N THR A 97 -16.66 7.34 11.57
CA THR A 97 -16.44 8.24 12.71
C THR A 97 -15.25 9.16 12.45
N ALA A 98 -15.43 10.46 12.69
CA ALA A 98 -14.33 11.42 12.56
C ALA A 98 -13.25 11.17 13.63
N PRO A 99 -11.95 11.16 13.27
CA PRO A 99 -10.87 10.84 14.20
C PRO A 99 -10.83 11.68 15.48
N LYS A 100 -11.25 12.95 15.39
CA LYS A 100 -11.37 13.85 16.56
C LYS A 100 -12.25 13.27 17.67
N PHE A 101 -13.35 12.59 17.30
CA PHE A 101 -14.27 12.00 18.28
C PHE A 101 -13.68 10.72 18.88
N CYS A 102 -13.00 9.92 18.06
CA CYS A 102 -12.29 8.74 18.52
C CYS A 102 -11.15 9.12 19.49
N ALA A 103 -10.39 10.18 19.19
CA ALA A 103 -9.33 10.69 20.06
C ALA A 103 -9.88 11.24 21.39
N GLN A 104 -11.01 11.95 21.34
CA GLN A 104 -11.71 12.41 22.55
C GLN A 104 -12.18 11.24 23.42
N GLU A 105 -12.80 10.22 22.83
CA GLU A 105 -13.25 9.03 23.58
C GLU A 105 -12.07 8.22 24.15
N LEU A 106 -10.96 8.10 23.42
CA LEU A 106 -9.74 7.49 23.95
C LEU A 106 -9.17 8.25 25.15
N ARG A 107 -9.27 9.60 25.17
CA ARG A 107 -8.85 10.39 26.34
C ARG A 107 -9.76 10.20 27.54
N THR A 108 -11.07 10.06 27.32
CA THR A 108 -12.02 9.73 28.41
C THR A 108 -11.86 8.30 28.89
N GLY A 109 -11.38 7.41 28.02
CA GLY A 109 -11.20 5.99 28.28
C GLY A 109 -12.29 5.15 27.63
N ILE A 110 -11.87 4.07 26.99
CA ILE A 110 -12.75 3.05 26.42
C ILE A 110 -12.77 1.87 27.38
N SER A 111 -13.97 1.47 27.78
CA SER A 111 -14.16 0.31 28.66
C SER A 111 -14.54 -0.93 27.85
N ILE A 112 -13.79 -2.00 28.06
CA ILE A 112 -14.03 -3.35 27.53
C ILE A 112 -14.24 -4.25 28.74
N LYS A 113 -15.44 -4.83 28.84
CA LYS A 113 -15.76 -5.79 29.89
C LYS A 113 -15.33 -7.19 29.47
N VAL A 114 -14.69 -7.88 30.40
CA VAL A 114 -14.24 -9.26 30.28
C VAL A 114 -14.95 -10.08 31.34
N ASP A 115 -15.81 -11.01 30.90
CA ASP A 115 -16.49 -11.96 31.77
C ASP A 115 -15.98 -13.38 31.49
N VAL A 116 -15.98 -14.24 32.52
CA VAL A 116 -15.55 -15.65 32.38
C VAL A 116 -16.60 -16.64 32.89
N PRO A 117 -17.74 -16.81 32.18
CA PRO A 117 -18.73 -17.83 32.53
C PRO A 117 -18.31 -19.24 32.05
N ASP A 118 -18.05 -19.42 30.75
CA ASP A 118 -17.73 -20.70 30.07
C ASP A 118 -16.61 -20.55 29.02
N GLY A 119 -15.80 -19.51 29.19
CA GLY A 119 -14.84 -18.99 28.21
C GLY A 119 -14.68 -17.49 28.40
N VAL A 120 -13.85 -16.84 27.59
CA VAL A 120 -13.61 -15.39 27.75
C VAL A 120 -14.62 -14.63 26.91
N ALA A 121 -15.57 -13.98 27.56
CA ALA A 121 -16.61 -13.19 26.91
C ALA A 121 -16.24 -11.70 26.93
N LEU A 122 -16.12 -11.09 25.76
CA LEU A 122 -15.66 -9.72 25.58
C LEU A 122 -16.81 -8.82 25.10
N SER A 123 -17.03 -7.70 25.78
CA SER A 123 -18.04 -6.71 25.39
C SER A 123 -17.51 -5.28 25.47
N LEU A 124 -17.90 -4.44 24.51
CA LEU A 124 -17.50 -3.04 24.44
C LEU A 124 -18.58 -2.16 25.07
N GLN A 125 -18.19 -1.00 25.63
CA GLN A 125 -19.15 0.00 26.08
C GLN A 125 -20.16 0.36 24.98
N SER A 126 -21.45 0.45 25.34
CA SER A 126 -22.52 0.81 24.42
C SER A 126 -22.27 2.18 23.79
N ALA A 127 -22.68 2.33 22.53
CA ALA A 127 -22.53 3.56 21.75
C ALA A 127 -21.08 4.07 21.53
N SER A 128 -20.08 3.23 21.80
CA SER A 128 -18.67 3.54 21.50
C SER A 128 -18.45 3.90 20.03
N LYS A 129 -17.50 4.81 19.77
CA LYS A 129 -17.00 5.12 18.43
C LYS A 129 -16.05 4.06 17.90
N PHE A 130 -15.82 3.01 18.67
CA PHE A 130 -15.00 1.87 18.31
C PHE A 130 -15.88 0.65 18.05
N GLU A 131 -15.25 -0.36 17.47
CA GLU A 131 -15.82 -1.68 17.23
C GLU A 131 -14.80 -2.75 17.59
N LEU A 132 -15.31 -3.84 18.19
CA LEU A 132 -14.55 -5.07 18.37
C LEU A 132 -14.85 -5.97 17.16
N VAL A 133 -13.80 -6.28 16.41
CA VAL A 133 -13.86 -7.20 15.26
C VAL A 133 -13.18 -8.48 15.67
N THR A 134 -13.80 -9.62 15.38
CA THR A 134 -13.23 -10.92 15.73
C THR A 134 -12.10 -11.26 14.76
N LEU A 135 -11.06 -11.95 15.23
CA LEU A 135 -9.89 -12.22 14.39
C LEU A 135 -10.24 -13.03 13.14
N GLU A 136 -11.20 -13.95 13.23
CA GLU A 136 -11.68 -14.74 12.11
C GLU A 136 -12.48 -13.95 11.07
N SER A 137 -13.01 -12.78 11.44
CA SER A 137 -13.70 -11.86 10.52
C SER A 137 -12.85 -10.65 10.10
N ASP A 138 -11.65 -10.50 10.68
CA ASP A 138 -10.77 -9.37 10.40
C ASP A 138 -9.92 -9.60 9.13
N VAL A 139 -10.44 -9.11 8.02
CA VAL A 139 -9.79 -9.12 6.70
C VAL A 139 -8.85 -7.91 6.52
N ARG A 140 -8.87 -6.93 7.43
CA ARG A 140 -8.14 -5.64 7.29
C ARG A 140 -6.62 -5.78 7.47
N SER A 141 -6.19 -6.87 8.11
CA SER A 141 -4.78 -7.21 8.29
C SER A 141 -4.22 -8.11 7.18
N LEU A 142 -5.01 -8.39 6.13
CA LEU A 142 -4.43 -8.98 4.92
C LEU A 142 -3.37 -8.03 4.40
N HIS A 143 -2.16 -8.57 4.22
CA HIS A 143 -1.06 -7.88 3.56
C HIS A 143 -1.55 -7.23 2.27
N GLU A 144 -1.04 -6.04 1.96
CA GLU A 144 -1.37 -5.38 0.70
C GLU A 144 -1.15 -6.38 -0.45
N PRO A 145 -2.18 -6.64 -1.28
CA PRO A 145 -2.07 -7.56 -2.40
C PRO A 145 -0.79 -7.30 -3.20
N LYS A 146 -0.03 -8.35 -3.50
CA LYS A 146 1.26 -8.24 -4.21
C LYS A 146 1.15 -7.38 -5.48
N VAL A 147 0.03 -7.49 -6.18
CA VAL A 147 -0.28 -6.72 -7.38
C VAL A 147 -0.34 -5.20 -7.14
N LEU A 148 -0.91 -4.75 -6.01
CA LEU A 148 -0.95 -3.33 -5.64
C LEU A 148 0.44 -2.81 -5.26
N MET A 149 1.22 -3.62 -4.53
CA MET A 149 2.61 -3.28 -4.22
C MET A 149 3.46 -3.14 -5.49
N MET A 150 3.33 -4.06 -6.44
CA MET A 150 4.05 -4.01 -7.71
C MET A 150 3.62 -2.80 -8.56
N ALA A 151 2.32 -2.50 -8.62
CA ALA A 151 1.81 -1.31 -9.30
C ALA A 151 2.42 -0.02 -8.73
N LYS A 152 2.43 0.12 -7.40
CA LYS A 152 3.04 1.28 -6.73
C LYS A 152 4.55 1.36 -6.96
N ALA A 153 5.26 0.23 -6.87
CA ALA A 153 6.70 0.18 -7.11
C ALA A 153 7.04 0.62 -8.53
N ILE A 154 6.31 0.14 -9.54
CA ILE A 154 6.49 0.55 -10.93
C ILE A 154 6.23 2.05 -11.09
N LEU A 155 5.16 2.60 -10.51
CA LEU A 155 4.87 4.02 -10.58
C LEU A 155 5.96 4.88 -9.93
N ALA A 156 6.49 4.45 -8.79
CA ALA A 156 7.53 5.16 -8.03
C ALA A 156 8.90 5.18 -8.72
N ARG A 157 9.18 4.28 -9.67
CA ARG A 157 10.45 4.30 -10.44
C ARG A 157 10.59 5.61 -11.22
N GLU A 158 11.76 6.23 -11.17
CA GLU A 158 12.05 7.43 -11.96
C GLU A 158 12.08 7.13 -13.46
N TYR A 159 11.92 8.17 -14.27
CA TYR A 159 12.01 8.07 -15.72
C TYR A 159 13.49 8.06 -16.13
N ASP A 160 13.97 6.92 -16.63
CA ASP A 160 15.31 6.82 -17.19
C ASP A 160 15.30 7.26 -18.66
N TYR A 161 15.85 8.45 -18.91
CA TYR A 161 15.98 9.03 -20.25
C TYR A 161 17.11 8.41 -21.09
N ASN A 162 18.01 7.66 -20.45
CA ASN A 162 19.14 6.98 -21.10
C ASN A 162 18.89 5.47 -21.29
N ALA A 163 17.67 5.01 -20.99
CA ALA A 163 17.28 3.61 -21.12
C ALA A 163 17.49 3.09 -22.54
N THR A 164 17.87 1.82 -22.66
CA THR A 164 17.98 1.12 -23.96
C THR A 164 16.61 0.65 -24.43
N ALA A 165 16.44 0.42 -25.74
CA ALA A 165 15.20 -0.10 -26.30
C ALA A 165 14.77 -1.45 -25.66
N GLU A 166 15.74 -2.31 -25.35
CA GLU A 166 15.51 -3.59 -24.67
C GLU A 166 14.98 -3.38 -23.25
N SER A 167 15.59 -2.48 -22.47
CA SER A 167 15.13 -2.16 -21.12
C SER A 167 13.72 -1.53 -21.11
N LEU A 168 13.42 -0.67 -22.09
CA LEU A 168 12.08 -0.10 -22.26
C LEU A 168 11.04 -1.16 -22.60
N ALA A 169 11.38 -2.13 -23.47
CA ALA A 169 10.51 -3.25 -23.80
C ALA A 169 10.18 -4.10 -22.56
N VAL A 170 11.18 -4.40 -21.73
CA VAL A 170 10.97 -5.10 -20.46
C VAL A 170 10.02 -4.33 -19.54
N CYS A 171 10.26 -3.03 -19.33
CA CYS A 171 9.37 -2.20 -18.51
C CYS A 171 7.93 -2.14 -19.04
N LEU A 172 7.75 -2.08 -20.36
CA LEU A 172 6.43 -2.12 -20.99
C LEU A 172 5.71 -3.44 -20.72
N THR A 173 6.41 -4.57 -20.84
CA THR A 173 5.83 -5.90 -20.55
C THR A 173 5.47 -6.07 -19.07
N GLU A 174 6.32 -5.57 -18.17
CA GLU A 174 6.07 -5.61 -16.72
C GLU A 174 4.82 -4.80 -16.35
N ILE A 175 4.63 -3.61 -16.95
CA ILE A 175 3.42 -2.81 -16.73
C ILE A 175 2.18 -3.55 -17.23
N GLU A 176 2.21 -4.15 -18.41
CA GLU A 176 1.04 -4.88 -18.94
C GLU A 176 0.69 -6.09 -18.07
N GLN A 177 1.69 -6.84 -17.61
CA GLN A 177 1.47 -7.96 -16.72
C GLN A 177 0.79 -7.51 -15.42
N VAL A 178 1.31 -6.46 -14.77
CA VAL A 178 0.73 -5.94 -13.52
C VAL A 178 -0.69 -5.42 -13.75
N ARG A 179 -0.98 -4.79 -14.89
CA ARG A 179 -2.34 -4.33 -15.22
C ARG A 179 -3.32 -5.48 -15.41
N LEU A 180 -2.91 -6.58 -16.05
CA LEU A 180 -3.74 -7.78 -16.18
C LEU A 180 -4.04 -8.41 -14.82
N GLU A 181 -3.01 -8.54 -13.96
CA GLU A 181 -3.17 -9.04 -12.60
C GLU A 181 -4.09 -8.12 -11.76
N LEU A 182 -4.01 -6.81 -11.97
CA LEU A 182 -4.80 -5.81 -11.23
C LEU A 182 -6.28 -5.83 -11.67
N GLN A 183 -6.54 -6.10 -12.95
CA GLN A 183 -7.90 -6.36 -13.43
C GLN A 183 -8.47 -7.68 -12.89
N ALA A 184 -7.68 -8.75 -12.84
CA ALA A 184 -8.09 -10.02 -12.23
C ALA A 184 -8.42 -9.85 -10.74
N PHE A 185 -7.61 -9.05 -10.02
CA PHE A 185 -7.87 -8.67 -8.64
C PHE A 185 -9.20 -7.91 -8.48
N LEU A 186 -9.49 -6.93 -9.35
CA LEU A 186 -10.75 -6.19 -9.33
C LEU A 186 -11.98 -7.05 -9.65
N ARG A 187 -11.82 -8.11 -10.45
CA ARG A 187 -12.88 -9.09 -10.73
C ARG A 187 -13.12 -10.08 -9.59
N GLY A 188 -12.30 -10.05 -8.54
CA GLY A 188 -12.41 -10.97 -7.41
C GLY A 188 -11.84 -12.37 -7.68
N GLU A 189 -11.08 -12.55 -8.78
CA GLU A 189 -10.46 -13.84 -9.13
C GLU A 189 -9.36 -14.25 -8.12
N VAL A 190 -8.84 -13.28 -7.35
CA VAL A 190 -7.77 -13.45 -6.36
C VAL A 190 -8.31 -13.50 -4.92
N GLY A 191 -9.63 -13.65 -4.73
CA GLY A 191 -10.30 -13.76 -3.43
C GLY A 191 -11.19 -12.55 -3.07
N LEU A 192 -11.60 -12.48 -1.80
CA LEU A 192 -12.46 -11.41 -1.29
C LEU A 192 -11.70 -10.08 -1.24
N CYS A 193 -12.11 -9.13 -2.09
CA CYS A 193 -11.51 -7.81 -2.17
C CYS A 193 -12.23 -6.82 -1.24
N HIS A 194 -11.50 -6.19 -0.32
CA HIS A 194 -12.05 -5.11 0.50
C HIS A 194 -12.27 -3.85 -0.36
N ALA A 195 -13.36 -3.12 -0.12
CA ALA A 195 -13.75 -1.96 -0.91
C ALA A 195 -12.63 -0.90 -1.04
N SER A 196 -11.87 -0.65 0.04
CA SER A 196 -10.76 0.31 0.00
C SER A 196 -9.58 -0.12 -0.89
N LEU A 197 -9.30 -1.43 -0.97
CA LEU A 197 -8.26 -1.97 -1.85
C LEU A 197 -8.72 -1.97 -3.31
N ALA A 198 -10.01 -2.18 -3.54
CA ALA A 198 -10.62 -2.03 -4.86
C ALA A 198 -10.55 -0.57 -5.34
N GLU A 199 -10.88 0.41 -4.49
CA GLU A 199 -10.75 1.84 -4.82
C GLU A 199 -9.30 2.21 -5.15
N GLU A 200 -8.34 1.66 -4.41
CA GLU A 200 -6.92 1.87 -4.68
C GLU A 200 -6.47 1.24 -6.01
N ALA A 201 -6.88 0.01 -6.30
CA ALA A 201 -6.66 -0.64 -7.59
C ALA A 201 -7.22 0.20 -8.75
N VAL A 202 -8.47 0.67 -8.64
CA VAL A 202 -9.11 1.53 -9.65
C VAL A 202 -8.32 2.83 -9.88
N ARG A 203 -7.71 3.40 -8.83
CA ARG A 203 -6.88 4.61 -8.95
C ARG A 203 -5.52 4.34 -9.63
N LEU A 204 -4.93 3.17 -9.41
CA LEU A 204 -3.59 2.85 -9.94
C LEU A 204 -3.59 2.50 -11.43
N ASP A 205 -4.66 1.88 -11.96
CA ASP A 205 -4.73 1.51 -13.38
C ASP A 205 -4.51 2.68 -14.37
N PRO A 206 -5.18 3.85 -14.24
CA PRO A 206 -4.96 4.97 -15.16
C PRO A 206 -3.54 5.54 -15.07
N LEU A 207 -2.92 5.50 -13.88
CA LEU A 207 -1.54 5.96 -13.69
C LEU A 207 -0.55 5.02 -14.39
N LEU A 208 -0.76 3.70 -14.27
CA LEU A 208 0.04 2.70 -14.99
C LEU A 208 -0.12 2.86 -16.51
N GLN A 209 -1.35 3.09 -16.97
CA GLN A 209 -1.63 3.33 -18.39
C GLN A 209 -0.91 4.59 -18.90
N GLN A 210 -0.91 5.68 -18.13
CA GLN A 210 -0.19 6.90 -18.49
C GLN A 210 1.32 6.66 -18.59
N LYS A 211 1.90 5.95 -17.61
CA LYS A 211 3.32 5.60 -17.62
C LYS A 211 3.69 4.70 -18.80
N ARG A 212 2.83 3.73 -19.12
CA ARG A 212 2.96 2.89 -20.32
C ARG A 212 2.95 3.71 -21.60
N GLN A 213 1.98 4.62 -21.75
CA GLN A 213 1.90 5.48 -22.94
C GLN A 213 3.14 6.33 -23.12
N TRP A 214 3.70 6.86 -22.02
CA TRP A 214 4.95 7.60 -22.06
C TRP A 214 6.12 6.70 -22.52
N LEU A 215 6.30 5.54 -21.88
CA LEU A 215 7.36 4.58 -22.26
C LEU A 215 7.22 4.12 -23.71
N PHE A 216 5.99 3.89 -24.18
CA PHE A 216 5.71 3.47 -25.54
C PHE A 216 6.04 4.54 -26.57
N ARG A 217 5.80 5.83 -26.25
CA ARG A 217 6.23 6.95 -27.09
C ARG A 217 7.76 7.00 -27.15
N THR A 218 8.44 6.92 -26.00
CA THR A 218 9.91 6.91 -25.94
C THR A 218 10.49 5.75 -26.73
N TYR A 219 9.93 4.55 -26.56
CA TYR A 219 10.32 3.34 -27.29
C TYR A 219 10.14 3.53 -28.80
N THR A 220 8.96 3.99 -29.25
CA THR A 220 8.68 4.22 -30.68
C THR A 220 9.60 5.29 -31.27
N HIS A 221 9.87 6.37 -30.53
CA HIS A 221 10.80 7.42 -30.95
C HIS A 221 12.26 6.94 -31.10
N MET A 222 12.66 5.83 -30.50
CA MET A 222 13.98 5.24 -30.76
C MET A 222 14.08 4.59 -32.15
N PHE A 223 12.95 4.18 -32.74
CA PHE A 223 12.91 3.52 -34.05
C PHE A 223 12.43 4.44 -35.16
N GLU A 224 11.65 5.46 -34.83
CA GLU A 224 11.31 6.53 -35.75
C GLU A 224 12.55 7.43 -36.00
N ARG A 225 12.64 8.00 -37.21
CA ARG A 225 13.75 8.79 -37.77
C ARG A 225 14.43 9.74 -36.75
N PRO A 226 15.75 10.06 -36.94
CA PRO A 226 16.62 10.59 -35.89
C PRO A 226 15.99 11.72 -35.08
N ASN A 227 15.88 11.44 -33.78
CA ASN A 227 15.61 12.34 -32.67
C ASN A 227 15.98 13.80 -32.95
N PHE A 228 14.97 14.68 -33.02
CA PHE A 228 15.18 16.14 -32.95
C PHE A 228 15.78 16.60 -31.61
N SER A 229 15.83 15.72 -30.59
CA SER A 229 16.47 15.98 -29.29
C SER A 229 17.98 15.74 -29.29
N ARG A 230 18.55 15.11 -30.32
CA ARG A 230 20.00 14.96 -30.47
C ARG A 230 20.51 15.97 -31.49
N ALA A 231 21.51 16.75 -31.10
CA ALA A 231 22.19 17.65 -32.02
C ALA A 231 22.74 16.85 -33.22
N ALA A 232 22.73 17.45 -34.41
CA ALA A 232 23.34 16.88 -35.62
C ALA A 232 24.85 16.56 -35.45
N ASN A 233 25.44 16.97 -34.33
CA ASN A 233 26.84 16.79 -33.97
C ASN A 233 27.09 15.55 -33.09
N ASP A 234 26.09 14.70 -32.84
CA ASP A 234 26.29 13.43 -32.12
C ASP A 234 27.07 12.46 -33.04
N GLY A 235 28.40 12.48 -32.89
CA GLY A 235 29.41 12.03 -33.85
C GLY A 235 29.54 10.52 -34.10
N LEU A 236 28.44 9.76 -34.05
CA LEU A 236 28.44 8.29 -34.22
C LEU A 236 27.70 7.81 -35.47
N ASN A 237 27.31 8.69 -36.39
CA ASN A 237 26.57 8.31 -37.61
C ASN A 237 27.44 8.28 -38.87
N ILE A 238 28.72 7.89 -38.75
CA ILE A 238 29.64 7.74 -39.89
C ILE A 238 29.08 6.73 -40.89
N ASP A 239 28.57 5.58 -40.43
CA ASP A 239 28.00 4.55 -41.31
C ASP A 239 26.78 5.03 -42.09
N LYS A 240 25.97 5.91 -41.50
CA LYS A 240 24.79 6.48 -42.15
C LYS A 240 25.16 7.57 -43.15
N ALA A 241 26.23 8.31 -42.90
CA ALA A 241 26.79 9.26 -43.85
C ALA A 241 27.42 8.53 -45.03
N LEU A 242 28.22 7.48 -44.78
CA LEU A 242 28.82 6.63 -45.81
C LEU A 242 27.74 5.98 -46.69
N ARG A 243 26.70 5.40 -46.10
CA ARG A 243 25.62 4.77 -46.86
C ARG A 243 24.81 5.76 -47.70
N LYS A 244 24.66 7.01 -47.24
CA LYS A 244 24.05 8.08 -48.04
C LYS A 244 24.97 8.50 -49.18
N LEU A 245 26.27 8.61 -48.91
CA LEU A 245 27.28 8.94 -49.91
C LEU A 245 27.32 7.88 -51.02
N GLU A 246 27.33 6.59 -50.67
CA GLU A 246 27.21 5.49 -51.65
C GLU A 246 25.94 5.59 -52.50
N CYS A 247 24.78 5.89 -51.89
CA CYS A 247 23.55 6.08 -52.67
C CYS A 247 23.59 7.33 -53.55
N PHE A 248 24.27 8.39 -53.13
CA PHE A 248 24.45 9.59 -53.95
C PHE A 248 25.41 9.32 -55.12
N GLU A 249 26.50 8.59 -54.92
CA GLU A 249 27.41 8.17 -55.99
C GLU A 249 26.70 7.30 -57.03
N LEU A 250 25.80 6.40 -56.60
CA LEU A 250 25.03 5.54 -57.51
C LEU A 250 23.96 6.27 -58.31
N LEU A 251 23.43 7.38 -57.81
CA LEU A 251 22.31 8.12 -58.39
C LEU A 251 22.73 9.44 -59.06
N ALA A 252 23.94 9.91 -58.78
CA ALA A 252 24.46 11.13 -59.38
C ALA A 252 24.77 10.93 -60.87
N SER A 253 24.44 11.94 -61.68
CA SER A 253 24.88 11.95 -63.07
C SER A 253 26.39 12.20 -63.16
N PRO A 254 27.09 11.62 -64.15
CA PRO A 254 28.54 11.75 -64.28
C PRO A 254 29.01 13.20 -64.45
N GLU A 255 28.15 14.08 -64.99
CA GLU A 255 28.41 15.52 -65.11
C GLU A 255 28.47 16.22 -63.75
N LEU A 256 27.64 15.79 -62.80
CA LEU A 256 27.58 16.37 -61.46
C LEU A 256 28.81 15.96 -60.63
N LEU A 257 29.25 14.71 -60.79
CA LEU A 257 30.48 14.21 -60.16
C LEU A 257 31.72 14.97 -60.67
N GLN A 258 31.84 15.16 -61.99
CA GLN A 258 32.94 15.94 -62.57
C GLN A 258 32.93 17.41 -62.16
N MET A 259 31.74 18.00 -61.99
CA MET A 259 31.62 19.38 -61.51
C MET A 259 32.07 19.51 -60.05
N VAL A 260 31.75 18.53 -59.21
CA VAL A 260 32.19 18.50 -57.80
C VAL A 260 33.71 18.27 -57.71
N GLU A 261 34.27 17.36 -58.52
CA GLU A 261 35.73 17.16 -58.57
C GLU A 261 36.47 18.44 -58.98
N ARG A 262 36.00 19.15 -60.01
CA ARG A 262 36.59 20.45 -60.41
C ARG A 262 36.50 21.51 -59.33
N LEU A 263 35.38 21.57 -58.60
CA LEU A 263 35.23 22.50 -57.47
C LEU A 263 36.17 22.16 -56.32
N MET A 264 36.48 20.88 -56.09
CA MET A 264 37.47 20.49 -55.08
C MET A 264 38.92 20.72 -55.53
N GLU A 265 39.19 20.66 -56.84
CA GLU A 265 40.50 21.04 -57.40
C GLU A 265 40.75 22.55 -57.34
N ASP A 266 39.69 23.38 -57.44
CA ASP A 266 39.78 24.85 -57.34
C ASP A 266 39.95 25.36 -55.88
N GLU A 267 39.74 24.52 -54.87
CA GLU A 267 39.90 24.86 -53.44
C GLU A 267 41.26 24.42 -52.84
N ALA A 268 42.18 23.86 -53.63
CA ALA A 268 43.53 23.45 -53.22
C ALA A 268 44.63 24.40 -53.74
#